data_AF-A0A3D5RPL7-F1
#
_entry.id   AF-A0A3D5RPL7-F1
#
_cell.length_a   1.000
_cell.length_b   1.000
_cell.length_c   1.000
_cell.angle_alpha   90.00
_cell.angle_beta   90.00
_cell.angle_gamma   90.00
#
_symmetry.space_group_name_H-M   'P 1'
#
loop_
_entity.id
_entity.type
_entity.pdbx_description
1 polymer ?
#
loop_
_entity_poly.entity_id
_entity_poly.type
_entity_poly.pdbx_seq_one_letter_code
_entity_poly.pdbx_strand_id
1 'polypeptide(L)'
;KDGLWDAFNGYHMGTTAENIAKNWQLTRLQQDEFAALSQQKAESAIKAGKFNDEIIPIALKVKRKDVSFDTDEYPRAGVTVEALENLKPAFSKDGTVTAGNASGIN
;
A
#
# COMPACT_ATOMS: atom_id res chain seq x y z
N LYS A 1 -18.46 -0.30 -8.13
CA LYS A 1 -19.16 -0.16 -6.83
C LYS A 1 -18.87 -1.33 -5.89
N ASP A 2 -18.24 -2.41 -6.37
CA ASP A 2 -18.45 -3.73 -5.76
C ASP A 2 -17.36 -4.15 -4.75
N GLY A 3 -16.40 -3.27 -4.43
CA GLY A 3 -15.33 -3.60 -3.48
C GLY A 3 -14.76 -2.44 -2.68
N LEU A 4 -14.69 -1.23 -3.26
CA LEU A 4 -14.00 -0.08 -2.65
C LEU A 4 -14.92 1.10 -2.36
N TRP A 5 -16.23 0.90 -2.47
CA TRP A 5 -17.23 1.94 -2.26
C TRP A 5 -18.16 1.53 -1.13
N ASP A 6 -18.39 2.43 -0.19
CA ASP A 6 -19.31 2.20 0.91
C ASP A 6 -20.73 2.18 0.38
N ALA A 7 -21.42 1.04 0.53
CA ALA A 7 -22.77 0.85 0.04
C ALA A 7 -23.81 1.71 0.79
N PHE A 8 -23.52 2.12 2.03
CA PHE A 8 -24.44 2.86 2.89
C PHE A 8 -24.15 4.36 2.88
N ASN A 9 -22.87 4.73 2.98
CA ASN A 9 -22.46 6.13 3.13
C ASN A 9 -22.14 6.83 1.80
N GLY A 10 -22.02 6.07 0.71
CA GLY A 10 -21.87 6.64 -0.63
C GLY A 10 -20.53 7.33 -0.89
N TYR A 11 -19.44 6.88 -0.27
CA TYR A 11 -18.08 7.37 -0.51
C TYR A 11 -17.06 6.23 -0.70
N HIS A 12 -15.83 6.56 -1.08
CA HIS A 12 -14.73 5.60 -1.25
C HIS A 12 -14.22 5.06 0.11
N MET A 13 -13.65 3.85 0.15
CA MET A 13 -13.05 3.29 1.37
C MET A 13 -11.90 4.16 1.92
N GLY A 14 -11.18 4.87 1.06
CA GLY A 14 -10.19 5.85 1.52
C GLY A 14 -10.77 6.95 2.42
N THR A 15 -12.06 7.30 2.25
CA THR A 15 -12.77 8.24 3.12
C THR A 15 -13.05 7.65 4.51
N THR A 16 -13.23 6.33 4.65
CA THR A 16 -13.38 5.72 5.98
C THR A 16 -12.07 5.79 6.77
N ALA A 17 -10.93 5.65 6.11
CA ALA A 17 -9.62 5.83 6.72
C ALA A 17 -9.43 7.29 7.22
N GLU A 18 -9.85 8.29 6.44
CA GLU A 18 -9.84 9.70 6.90
C GLU A 18 -10.73 9.92 8.14
N ASN A 19 -11.90 9.27 8.20
CA ASN A 19 -12.79 9.35 9.36
C ASN A 19 -12.11 8.80 10.62
N ILE A 20 -11.42 7.66 10.51
CA ILE A 20 -10.66 7.07 11.63
C ILE A 20 -9.51 7.99 12.03
N ALA A 21 -8.74 8.48 11.05
CA ALA A 21 -7.63 9.39 11.32
C ALA A 21 -8.08 10.64 12.07
N LYS A 22 -9.22 11.22 11.69
CA LYS A 22 -9.83 12.36 12.39
C LYS A 22 -10.28 12.00 13.80
N ASN A 23 -11.02 10.90 13.97
CA ASN A 23 -11.59 10.52 15.26
C ASN A 23 -10.50 10.18 16.29
N TRP A 24 -9.41 9.55 15.84
CA TRP A 24 -8.28 9.15 16.69
C TRP A 24 -7.07 10.06 16.61
N GLN A 25 -7.20 11.21 15.94
CA GLN A 25 -6.16 12.22 15.84
C GLN A 25 -4.83 11.64 15.32
N LEU A 26 -4.91 10.69 14.39
CA LEU A 26 -3.75 10.07 13.75
C LEU A 26 -3.17 11.06 12.75
N THR A 27 -1.95 11.53 13.02
CA THR A 27 -1.32 12.54 12.18
C THR A 27 -0.86 11.94 10.85
N ARG A 28 -0.72 12.80 9.84
CA ARG A 28 -0.11 12.42 8.55
C ARG A 28 1.27 11.79 8.74
N LEU A 29 2.09 12.37 9.61
CA LEU A 29 3.44 11.87 9.91
C LEU A 29 3.39 10.44 10.47
N GLN A 30 2.51 10.16 11.45
CA GLN A 30 2.37 8.81 12.00
C GLN A 30 1.96 7.77 10.94
N GLN A 31 1.11 8.16 10.00
CA GLN A 31 0.68 7.30 8.90
C GLN A 31 1.84 7.03 7.93
N ASP A 32 2.62 8.06 7.58
CA ASP A 32 3.78 7.93 6.69
C ASP A 32 4.93 7.14 7.36
N GLU A 33 5.19 7.35 8.65
CA GLU A 33 6.13 6.54 9.44
C GLU A 33 5.76 5.06 9.45
N PHE A 34 4.48 4.76 9.69
CA PHE A 34 3.98 3.39 9.67
C PHE A 34 4.14 2.75 8.28
N ALA A 35 3.81 3.49 7.22
CA ALA A 35 3.91 3.02 5.86
C ALA A 35 5.37 2.78 5.42
N ALA A 36 6.29 3.70 5.74
CA ALA A 36 7.72 3.53 5.48
C ALA A 36 8.28 2.30 6.20
N LEU A 37 7.93 2.11 7.48
CA LEU A 37 8.33 0.92 8.25
C LEU A 37 7.76 -0.37 7.64
N SER A 38 6.53 -0.33 7.12
CA SER A 38 5.93 -1.48 6.41
C SER A 38 6.73 -1.85 5.16
N GLN A 39 7.11 -0.86 4.34
CA GLN A 39 7.89 -1.07 3.12
C GLN A 39 9.29 -1.63 3.42
N GLN A 40 9.96 -1.10 4.44
CA GLN A 40 11.29 -1.57 4.87
C GLN A 40 11.25 -3.02 5.40
N LYS A 41 10.19 -3.39 6.14
CA LYS A 41 9.97 -4.77 6.58
C LYS A 41 9.73 -5.71 5.41
N ALA A 42 8.89 -5.31 4.45
CA ALA A 42 8.61 -6.10 3.25
C ALA A 42 9.87 -6.30 2.39
N GLU A 43 10.61 -5.23 2.11
CA GLU A 43 11.89 -5.28 1.39
C GLU A 43 12.88 -6.25 2.06
N SER A 44 13.02 -6.15 3.39
CA SER A 44 13.92 -7.01 4.16
C SER A 44 13.47 -8.48 4.13
N ALA A 45 12.17 -8.74 4.20
CA ALA A 45 11.61 -10.09 4.15
C ALA A 45 11.80 -10.75 2.79
N ILE A 46 11.55 -10.01 1.70
CA ILE A 46 11.77 -10.46 0.32
C ILE A 46 13.26 -10.78 0.10
N LYS A 47 14.16 -9.86 0.47
CA LYS A 47 15.61 -10.06 0.33
C LYS A 47 16.13 -11.26 1.13
N ALA A 48 15.51 -11.56 2.27
CA ALA A 48 15.83 -12.71 3.11
C ALA A 48 15.14 -14.01 2.66
N GLY A 49 14.34 -13.99 1.58
CA GLY A 49 13.64 -15.17 1.06
C GLY A 49 12.54 -15.70 1.98
N LYS A 50 11.98 -14.86 2.87
CA LYS A 50 11.00 -15.30 3.89
C LYS A 50 9.67 -15.77 3.29
N PHE A 51 9.34 -15.34 2.09
CA PHE A 51 8.09 -15.70 1.40
C PHE A 51 8.24 -16.92 0.48
N ASN A 52 9.45 -17.47 0.33
CA ASN A 52 9.71 -18.57 -0.61
C ASN A 52 8.90 -19.84 -0.28
N ASP A 53 8.59 -20.06 1.00
CA ASP A 53 7.86 -21.25 1.46
C ASP A 53 6.34 -21.14 1.24
N GLU A 54 5.82 -19.91 1.06
CA GLU A 54 4.38 -19.64 0.93
C GLU A 54 3.94 -19.21 -0.48
N ILE A 55 4.86 -18.73 -1.32
CA ILE A 55 4.58 -18.34 -2.71
C ILE A 55 4.68 -19.56 -3.64
N ILE A 56 3.59 -19.86 -4.33
CA ILE A 56 3.58 -20.82 -5.44
C ILE A 56 3.88 -20.05 -6.74
N PRO A 57 4.98 -20.34 -7.45
CA PRO A 57 5.32 -19.64 -8.69
C PRO A 57 4.25 -19.79 -9.78
N ILE A 58 3.93 -18.68 -10.43
CA ILE A 58 3.02 -18.65 -11.58
C ILE A 58 3.83 -18.51 -12.86
N ALA A 59 3.74 -19.49 -13.77
CA ALA A 59 4.38 -19.42 -15.07
C ALA A 59 3.63 -18.48 -16.02
N LEU A 60 4.28 -17.41 -16.46
CA LEU A 60 3.77 -16.44 -17.41
C LEU A 60 4.43 -16.59 -18.77
N LYS A 61 3.66 -16.46 -19.86
CA LYS A 61 4.21 -16.40 -21.21
C LYS A 61 4.46 -14.96 -21.62
N VAL A 62 5.74 -14.57 -21.68
CA VAL A 62 6.16 -13.27 -22.21
C VAL A 62 6.77 -13.47 -23.59
N LYS A 63 6.03 -13.09 -24.63
CA LYS A 63 6.35 -13.38 -26.04
C LYS A 63 6.48 -14.89 -26.30
N ARG A 64 7.70 -15.40 -26.46
CA ARG A 64 8.03 -16.82 -26.71
C ARG A 64 8.84 -17.44 -25.57
N LYS A 65 8.90 -16.79 -24.40
CA LYS A 65 9.63 -17.26 -23.22
C LYS A 65 8.67 -17.45 -22.06
N ASP A 66 8.88 -18.51 -21.30
CA ASP A 66 8.22 -18.70 -20.01
C ASP A 66 9.03 -17.95 -18.94
N VAL A 67 8.34 -17.17 -18.11
CA VAL A 67 8.88 -16.37 -17.00
C VAL A 67 8.15 -16.75 -15.73
N SER A 68 8.88 -16.99 -14.64
CA SER A 68 8.30 -17.24 -13.32
C SER A 68 7.88 -15.93 -12.68
N PHE A 69 6.65 -15.86 -12.17
CA PHE A 69 6.20 -14.82 -11.25
C PHE A 69 6.07 -15.43 -9.85
N ASP A 70 7.03 -15.13 -9.00
CA ASP A 70 7.23 -15.75 -7.68
C ASP A 70 7.66 -14.74 -6.61
N THR A 71 7.57 -13.45 -6.90
CA THR A 71 7.98 -12.37 -6.00
C THR A 71 6.90 -11.29 -5.97
N ASP A 72 6.49 -10.87 -4.78
CA ASP A 72 5.57 -9.74 -4.62
C ASP A 72 6.12 -8.46 -5.26
N GLU A 73 5.42 -7.94 -6.26
CA GLU A 73 5.90 -6.79 -7.05
C GLU A 73 5.49 -5.42 -6.51
N TYR A 74 4.54 -5.37 -5.57
CA TYR A 74 4.00 -4.13 -5.04
C TYR A 74 4.92 -3.40 -4.04
N PRO A 75 5.64 -4.09 -3.13
CA PRO A 75 6.59 -3.44 -2.24
C PRO A 75 7.64 -2.63 -3.00
N ARG A 76 7.87 -1.40 -2.52
CA ARG A 76 8.83 -0.46 -3.09
C ARG A 76 10.07 -0.41 -2.21
N ALA A 77 11.21 -0.76 -2.77
CA ALA A 77 12.49 -0.69 -2.06
C ALA A 77 12.89 0.76 -1.74
N GLY A 78 13.50 0.97 -0.57
CA GLY A 78 14.08 2.25 -0.18
C GLY A 78 13.08 3.37 0.13
N VAL A 79 11.83 3.04 0.45
CA VAL A 79 10.84 4.04 0.88
C VAL A 79 11.26 4.67 2.21
N THR A 80 11.25 6.00 2.25
CA THR A 80 11.51 6.82 3.43
C THR A 80 10.31 7.71 3.75
N VAL A 81 10.23 8.20 4.99
CA VAL A 81 9.12 9.09 5.43
C VAL A 81 9.12 10.37 4.60
N GLU A 82 10.29 10.94 4.33
CA GLU A 82 10.45 12.19 3.55
C GLU A 82 9.96 12.02 2.10
N ALA A 83 10.17 10.84 1.52
CA ALA A 83 9.64 10.53 0.20
C ALA A 83 8.10 10.46 0.21
N LEU A 84 7.50 9.96 1.30
CA LEU A 84 6.06 9.86 1.47
C LEU A 84 5.41 11.21 1.75
N GLU A 85 6.04 12.09 2.53
CA GLU A 85 5.51 13.41 2.90
C GLU A 85 5.12 14.25 1.67
N ASN A 86 5.87 14.12 0.57
CA ASN A 86 5.64 14.83 -0.69
C ASN A 86 4.38 14.39 -1.45
N LEU A 87 3.73 13.31 -1.02
CA LEU A 87 2.53 12.80 -1.69
C LEU A 87 1.29 13.61 -1.33
N LYS A 88 0.47 13.88 -2.35
CA LYS A 88 -0.81 14.55 -2.20
C LYS A 88 -1.84 13.62 -1.56
N PRO A 89 -2.75 14.15 -0.75
CA PRO A 89 -3.92 13.41 -0.28
C PRO A 89 -4.73 12.81 -1.46
N ALA A 90 -5.18 11.57 -1.30
CA ALA A 90 -5.84 10.80 -2.35
C ALA A 90 -7.37 10.89 -2.30
N PHE A 91 -7.97 11.08 -1.11
CA PHE A 91 -9.42 10.94 -0.91
C PHE A 91 -10.12 12.18 -0.36
N SER A 92 -9.36 13.17 0.12
CA SER A 92 -9.86 14.47 0.58
C SER A 92 -8.82 15.54 0.32
N LYS A 93 -9.21 16.76 -0.06
CA LYS A 93 -8.28 17.84 -0.44
C LYS A 93 -7.29 18.18 0.69
N ASP A 94 -7.80 18.21 1.93
CA ASP A 94 -7.02 18.50 3.14
C ASP A 94 -6.86 17.23 4.00
N GLY A 95 -6.86 16.07 3.35
CA GLY A 95 -6.79 14.75 3.97
C GLY A 95 -5.37 14.35 4.41
N THR A 96 -5.30 13.23 5.12
CA THR A 96 -4.05 12.62 5.60
C THR A 96 -3.68 11.35 4.82
N VAL A 97 -4.66 10.74 4.16
CA VAL A 97 -4.47 9.48 3.44
C VAL A 97 -3.95 9.77 2.03
N THR A 98 -2.84 9.14 1.67
CA THR A 98 -2.16 9.28 0.37
C THR A 98 -1.96 7.92 -0.29
N ALA A 99 -1.56 7.90 -1.57
CA ALA A 99 -1.12 6.68 -2.24
C ALA A 99 0.12 6.01 -1.58
N GLY A 100 0.79 6.71 -0.66
CA GLY A 100 1.96 6.18 0.06
C GLY A 100 1.62 5.46 1.36
N ASN A 101 0.51 5.83 1.99
CA ASN A 101 0.10 5.32 3.30
C ASN A 101 -1.28 4.62 3.29
N ALA A 102 -1.94 4.56 2.14
CA ALA A 102 -3.14 3.78 1.92
C ALA A 102 -2.83 2.32 1.52
N SER A 103 -3.85 1.45 1.63
CA SER A 103 -3.82 0.13 1.01
C SER A 103 -3.70 0.25 -0.51
N GLY A 104 -2.89 -0.61 -1.14
CA GLY A 104 -2.66 -0.57 -2.58
C GLY A 104 -3.85 -0.94 -3.46
N ILE A 105 -4.94 -1.42 -2.85
CA ILE A 105 -6.21 -1.65 -3.56
C ILE A 105 -7.14 -0.43 -3.53
N ASN A 106 -6.84 0.61 -2.74
CA ASN A 106 -7.65 1.83 -2.66
C ASN A 106 -7.29 2.85 -3.75
#